data_AF-A0A6V7JBD2-F1
#
_entry.id   AF-A0A6V7JBD2-F1
#
_cell.length_a   1.000
_cell.length_b   1.000
_cell.length_c   1.000
_cell.angle_alpha   90.00
_cell.angle_beta   90.00
_cell.angle_gamma   90.00
#
_symmetry.space_group_name_H-M   'P 1'
#
loop_
_entity.id
_entity.type
_entity.pdbx_description
1 polymer ?
#
loop_
_entity_poly.entity_id
_entity_poly.type
_entity_poly.pdbx_seq_one_letter_code
_entity_poly.pdbx_strand_id
1 'polypeptide(L)'
;NRLTEGFPPVIFEKNPNIQSIKLHDNPWLCNCEQLSKTYKFLSKNPRKTEMLSLICQSPADVSGYTWTGACGATWTSAEDDRYSENKPFALAMIGVLLAFFSFGSVISISHTIKTKRRQAELRLREAEVQEARERLILHR
;
A
#
# COMPACT_ATOMS: atom_id res chain seq x y z
N ASN A 1 -22.38 -13.93 -31.88
CA ASN A 1 -22.29 -13.39 -30.50
C ASN A 1 -21.90 -11.93 -30.60
N ARG A 2 -22.78 -11.01 -30.21
CA ARG A 2 -22.57 -9.57 -30.34
C ARG A 2 -22.63 -8.96 -28.94
N LEU A 3 -21.46 -8.77 -28.32
CA LEU A 3 -21.35 -8.15 -27.01
C LEU A 3 -21.35 -6.63 -27.19
N THR A 4 -22.14 -5.94 -26.39
CA THR A 4 -22.22 -4.47 -26.41
C THR A 4 -21.67 -3.87 -25.11
N GLU A 5 -21.75 -4.61 -24.01
CA GLU A 5 -21.50 -4.09 -22.67
C GLU A 5 -20.49 -4.92 -21.89
N GLY A 6 -19.93 -4.31 -20.84
CA GLY A 6 -19.04 -4.98 -19.92
C GLY A 6 -19.71 -6.17 -19.22
N PHE A 7 -18.92 -7.18 -18.88
CA PHE A 7 -19.36 -8.38 -18.21
C PHE A 7 -18.66 -8.57 -16.85
N PRO A 8 -19.35 -9.14 -15.86
CA PRO A 8 -18.76 -9.39 -14.56
C PRO A 8 -17.75 -10.54 -14.66
N PRO A 9 -16.58 -10.47 -13.98
CA PRO A 9 -15.56 -11.52 -14.01
C PRO A 9 -16.04 -12.89 -13.52
N VAL A 10 -17.11 -12.90 -12.71
CA VAL A 10 -17.75 -14.10 -12.14
C VAL A 10 -18.09 -15.17 -13.19
N ILE A 11 -18.37 -14.78 -14.43
CA ILE A 11 -18.70 -15.72 -15.50
C ILE A 11 -17.53 -16.67 -15.85
N PHE A 12 -16.30 -16.30 -15.48
CA PHE A 12 -15.10 -17.10 -15.69
C PHE A 12 -14.61 -17.81 -14.43
N GLU A 13 -15.32 -17.76 -13.30
CA GLU A 13 -14.89 -18.42 -12.06
C GLU A 13 -14.69 -19.92 -12.22
N LYS A 14 -15.54 -20.57 -13.03
CA LYS A 14 -15.43 -22.00 -13.35
C LYS A 14 -14.33 -22.32 -14.37
N ASN A 15 -13.62 -21.31 -14.86
CA ASN A 15 -12.50 -21.46 -15.79
C ASN A 15 -11.27 -20.64 -15.33
N PRO A 16 -10.60 -21.05 -14.24
CA PRO A 16 -9.48 -20.30 -13.67
C PRO A 16 -8.27 -20.24 -14.61
N ASN A 17 -8.14 -21.19 -15.53
CA ASN A 17 -7.01 -21.33 -16.44
C ASN A 17 -7.19 -20.56 -17.76
N ILE A 18 -8.17 -19.65 -17.84
CA ILE A 18 -8.41 -18.89 -19.06
C ILE A 18 -7.22 -17.98 -19.38
N GLN A 19 -6.58 -18.23 -20.53
CA GLN A 19 -5.37 -17.53 -20.96
C GLN A 19 -5.68 -16.35 -21.89
N SER A 20 -6.67 -16.50 -22.77
CA SER A 20 -7.01 -15.50 -23.79
C SER A 20 -8.52 -15.53 -24.09
N ILE A 21 -9.07 -14.35 -24.35
CA ILE A 21 -10.46 -14.07 -24.68
C ILE A 21 -10.42 -13.15 -25.90
N LYS A 22 -11.06 -13.56 -26.99
CA LYS A 22 -11.16 -12.74 -28.20
C LYS A 22 -12.39 -11.84 -28.11
N LEU A 23 -12.15 -10.53 -28.05
CA LEU A 23 -13.18 -9.51 -27.83
C LEU A 23 -13.21 -8.42 -28.92
N HIS A 24 -12.34 -8.53 -29.92
CA HIS A 24 -12.36 -7.67 -31.11
C HIS A 24 -13.69 -7.79 -31.87
N ASP A 25 -13.98 -6.81 -32.71
CA ASP A 25 -15.18 -6.75 -33.59
C ASP A 25 -16.53 -6.83 -32.87
N ASN A 26 -16.58 -6.35 -31.62
CA ASN A 26 -17.81 -6.17 -30.87
C ASN A 26 -18.21 -4.68 -30.85
N PRO A 27 -19.50 -4.36 -31.01
CA PRO A 27 -20.00 -2.98 -31.00
C PRO A 27 -20.07 -2.42 -29.58
N TRP A 28 -18.91 -2.20 -28.96
CA TRP A 28 -18.83 -1.79 -27.56
C TRP A 28 -19.50 -0.44 -27.32
N LEU A 29 -20.45 -0.42 -26.39
CA LEU A 29 -20.99 0.77 -25.75
C LEU A 29 -20.05 1.12 -24.59
N CYS A 30 -19.32 2.23 -24.73
CA CYS A 30 -18.35 2.68 -23.76
C CYS A 30 -18.98 3.43 -22.60
N ASN A 31 -19.84 2.73 -21.86
CA ASN A 31 -20.23 3.12 -20.51
C ASN A 31 -19.11 2.74 -19.53
N CYS A 32 -18.33 3.75 -19.14
CA CYS A 32 -17.10 3.56 -18.37
C CYS A 32 -17.33 2.88 -17.01
N GLU A 33 -18.46 3.14 -16.34
CA GLU A 33 -18.76 2.49 -15.07
C GLU A 33 -18.89 0.97 -15.23
N GLN A 34 -19.64 0.54 -16.23
CA GLN A 34 -19.87 -0.88 -16.51
C GLN A 34 -18.64 -1.59 -17.05
N LEU A 35 -17.86 -0.92 -17.92
CA LEU A 35 -16.64 -1.49 -18.49
C LEU A 35 -15.52 -1.65 -17.46
N SER A 36 -15.51 -0.86 -16.38
CA SER A 36 -14.41 -0.82 -15.39
C SER A 36 -14.04 -2.20 -14.83
N LYS A 37 -15.02 -3.01 -14.40
CA LYS A 37 -14.82 -4.35 -13.83
C LYS A 37 -14.26 -5.32 -14.86
N THR A 38 -14.79 -5.24 -16.08
CA THR A 38 -14.37 -6.04 -17.23
C THR A 38 -12.93 -5.73 -17.59
N TYR A 39 -12.62 -4.44 -17.74
CA TYR A 39 -11.29 -3.96 -18.08
C TYR A 39 -10.25 -4.39 -17.04
N LYS A 40 -10.57 -4.26 -15.74
CA LYS A 40 -9.71 -4.71 -14.64
C LYS A 40 -9.40 -6.21 -14.72
N PHE A 41 -10.42 -7.03 -14.99
CA PHE A 41 -10.22 -8.48 -15.15
C PHE A 41 -9.36 -8.83 -16.37
N LEU A 42 -9.61 -8.19 -17.50
CA LEU A 42 -8.86 -8.41 -18.74
C LEU A 42 -7.39 -7.96 -18.62
N SER A 43 -7.13 -6.91 -17.81
CA SER A 43 -5.82 -6.28 -17.64
C SER A 43 -4.94 -6.96 -16.59
N LYS A 44 -5.51 -7.82 -15.75
CA LYS A 44 -4.76 -8.59 -14.77
C LYS A 44 -3.72 -9.47 -15.48
N ASN A 45 -2.49 -9.52 -14.96
CA ASN A 45 -1.45 -10.38 -15.52
C ASN A 45 -1.74 -11.88 -15.27
N PRO A 46 -1.55 -12.76 -16.26
CA PRO A 46 -1.27 -12.45 -17.67
C PRO A 46 -2.51 -11.87 -18.36
N ARG A 47 -2.33 -10.84 -19.19
CA ARG A 47 -3.43 -10.15 -19.88
C ARG A 47 -4.25 -11.16 -20.67
N LYS A 48 -5.57 -11.07 -20.55
CA LYS A 48 -6.51 -12.02 -21.16
C LYS A 48 -7.01 -11.59 -22.54
N THR A 49 -6.67 -10.40 -23.00
CA THR A 49 -7.02 -9.92 -24.34
C THR A 49 -6.00 -8.89 -24.80
N GLU A 50 -6.00 -8.61 -26.10
CA GLU A 50 -5.28 -7.48 -26.68
C GLU A 50 -6.03 -6.18 -26.38
N MET A 51 -5.49 -5.37 -25.46
CA MET A 51 -6.17 -4.15 -24.98
C MET A 51 -6.45 -3.12 -26.06
N LEU A 52 -5.56 -3.01 -27.05
CA LEU A 52 -5.70 -2.05 -28.14
C LEU A 52 -6.80 -2.44 -29.13
N SER A 53 -7.26 -3.71 -29.12
CA SER A 53 -8.37 -4.18 -29.95
C SER A 53 -9.76 -3.84 -29.38
N LEU A 54 -9.82 -3.34 -28.15
CA LEU A 54 -11.07 -2.98 -27.48
C LEU A 54 -11.47 -1.56 -27.90
N ILE A 55 -12.25 -1.46 -28.97
CA ILE A 55 -12.66 -0.19 -29.59
C ILE A 55 -14.13 0.11 -29.30
N CYS A 56 -14.41 1.34 -28.88
CA CYS A 56 -15.75 1.85 -28.69
C CYS A 56 -16.47 2.05 -30.03
N GLN A 57 -17.71 1.58 -30.14
CA GLN A 57 -18.60 1.87 -31.28
C GLN A 57 -19.62 2.95 -30.93
N SER A 58 -19.89 3.15 -29.65
CA SER A 58 -20.80 4.15 -29.12
C SER A 58 -20.40 4.52 -27.69
N PRO A 59 -20.81 5.69 -27.14
CA PRO A 59 -21.50 6.79 -27.82
C PRO A 59 -20.65 7.49 -28.90
N ALA A 60 -21.27 8.37 -29.69
CA ALA A 60 -20.67 8.93 -30.91
C ALA A 60 -19.42 9.80 -30.66
N ASP A 61 -19.35 10.45 -29.51
CA ASP A 61 -18.25 11.26 -29.01
C ASP A 61 -16.96 10.47 -28.75
N VAL A 62 -17.07 9.18 -28.43
CA VAL A 62 -15.93 8.27 -28.19
C VAL A 62 -15.86 7.12 -29.19
N SER A 63 -16.66 7.17 -30.26
CA SER A 63 -16.64 6.13 -31.30
C SER A 63 -15.29 6.09 -32.00
N GLY A 64 -14.75 4.89 -32.16
CA GLY A 64 -13.42 4.62 -32.72
C GLY A 64 -12.27 4.72 -31.72
N TYR A 65 -12.52 5.16 -30.49
CA TYR A 65 -11.48 5.24 -29.46
C TYR A 65 -11.29 3.88 -28.80
N THR A 66 -10.08 3.62 -28.29
CA THR A 66 -9.88 2.46 -27.40
C THR A 66 -10.66 2.68 -26.11
N TRP A 67 -11.01 1.59 -25.42
CA TRP A 67 -11.63 1.67 -24.10
C TRP A 67 -10.82 2.55 -23.14
N THR A 68 -9.49 2.47 -23.17
CA THR A 68 -8.61 3.31 -22.34
C THR A 68 -8.63 4.77 -22.77
N GLY A 69 -8.72 5.05 -24.07
CA GLY A 69 -8.84 6.42 -24.58
C GLY A 69 -10.18 7.06 -24.19
N ALA A 70 -11.27 6.29 -24.22
CA ALA A 70 -12.60 6.77 -23.86
C ALA A 70 -12.81 6.90 -22.34
N CYS A 71 -12.33 5.92 -21.55
CA CYS A 71 -12.67 5.79 -20.14
C CYS A 71 -11.52 5.96 -19.15
N GLY A 72 -10.28 6.14 -19.64
CA GLY A 72 -9.09 6.20 -18.79
C GLY A 72 -9.20 7.23 -17.67
N ALA A 73 -9.64 8.45 -18.01
CA ALA A 73 -9.81 9.53 -17.04
C ALA A 73 -10.86 9.20 -15.98
N THR A 74 -12.01 8.64 -16.37
CA THR A 74 -13.08 8.26 -15.43
C THR A 74 -12.61 7.17 -14.46
N TRP A 75 -11.86 6.17 -14.95
CA TRP A 75 -11.36 5.10 -14.11
C TRP A 75 -10.29 5.57 -13.12
N THR A 76 -9.43 6.51 -13.53
CA THR A 76 -8.44 7.10 -12.61
C THR A 76 -9.12 7.97 -11.54
N SER A 77 -10.10 8.79 -11.90
CA SER A 77 -10.82 9.63 -10.94
C SER A 77 -11.60 8.80 -9.92
N ALA A 78 -12.24 7.70 -10.34
CA ALA A 78 -12.94 6.80 -9.44
C ALA A 78 -12.00 6.08 -8.44
N GLU A 79 -10.75 5.83 -8.84
CA GLU A 79 -9.73 5.28 -7.93
C GLU A 79 -9.21 6.34 -6.95
N ASP A 80 -9.03 7.57 -7.40
CA ASP A 80 -8.64 8.71 -6.57
C ASP A 80 -9.69 9.07 -5.53
N ASP A 81 -10.98 9.07 -5.88
CA ASP A 81 -12.08 9.35 -4.94
C ASP A 81 -12.09 8.35 -3.78
N ARG A 82 -11.97 7.05 -4.10
CA ARG A 82 -11.90 5.97 -3.10
C ARG A 82 -10.63 6.02 -2.25
N TYR A 83 -9.52 6.48 -2.83
CA TYR A 83 -8.29 6.72 -2.07
C TYR A 83 -8.43 7.91 -1.12
N SER A 84 -9.09 8.98 -1.57
CA SER A 84 -9.31 10.20 -0.77
C SER A 84 -10.13 9.93 0.49
N GLU A 85 -11.14 9.05 0.40
CA GLU A 85 -12.01 8.68 1.53
C GLU A 85 -11.23 8.06 2.70
N ASN A 86 -10.20 7.27 2.38
CA ASN A 86 -9.38 6.56 3.38
C ASN A 86 -8.14 7.36 3.85
N LYS A 87 -7.82 8.46 3.16
CA LYS A 87 -6.67 9.33 3.46
C LYS A 87 -6.64 9.87 4.90
N PRO A 88 -7.74 10.38 5.50
CA PRO A 88 -7.68 10.92 6.86
C PRO A 88 -7.35 9.83 7.89
N PHE A 89 -7.92 8.63 7.74
CA PHE A 89 -7.60 7.48 8.61
C PHE A 89 -6.15 7.03 8.45
N ALA A 90 -5.65 6.94 7.22
CA ALA A 90 -4.25 6.59 6.96
C ALA A 90 -3.27 7.59 7.60
N LEU A 91 -3.53 8.90 7.47
CA LEU A 91 -2.72 9.95 8.09
C LEU A 91 -2.76 9.91 9.61
N ALA A 92 -3.94 9.66 10.21
CA ALA A 92 -4.07 9.49 11.65
C ALA A 92 -3.25 8.29 12.16
N MET A 93 -3.31 7.15 11.46
CA MET A 93 -2.54 5.96 11.82
C MET A 93 -1.02 6.20 11.75
N ILE A 94 -0.54 6.89 10.71
CA ILE A 94 0.87 7.28 10.59
C ILE A 94 1.27 8.19 11.76
N GLY A 95 0.44 9.18 12.10
CA GLY A 95 0.68 10.07 13.24
C GLY A 95 0.80 9.31 14.57
N VAL A 96 -0.11 8.36 14.82
CA VAL A 96 -0.08 7.51 16.03
C VAL A 96 1.18 6.66 16.09
N LEU A 97 1.59 6.05 14.97
CA LEU A 97 2.81 5.25 14.91
C LEU A 97 4.04 6.11 15.23
N LEU A 98 4.16 7.30 14.61
CA LEU A 98 5.27 8.22 14.85
C LEU A 98 5.31 8.69 16.32
N ALA A 99 4.14 8.96 16.92
CA ALA A 99 4.05 9.28 18.34
C ALA A 99 4.52 8.09 19.20
N PHE A 100 4.03 6.88 18.93
CA PHE A 100 4.42 5.70 19.71
C PHE A 100 5.94 5.44 19.66
N PHE A 101 6.55 5.54 18.47
CA PHE A 101 8.00 5.38 18.32
C PHE A 101 8.78 6.50 19.00
N SER A 102 8.33 7.76 18.93
CA SER A 102 9.02 8.87 19.57
C SER A 102 8.95 8.77 21.10
N PHE A 103 7.78 8.49 21.66
CA PHE A 103 7.59 8.29 23.10
C PHE A 103 8.40 7.09 23.60
N GLY A 104 8.33 5.94 22.90
CA GLY A 104 9.11 4.75 23.27
C GLY A 104 10.62 5.00 23.25
N SER A 105 11.12 5.73 22.26
CA SER A 105 12.53 6.10 22.16
C SER A 105 12.98 7.01 23.29
N VAL A 106 12.18 8.03 23.63
CA VAL A 106 12.48 8.95 24.75
C VAL A 106 12.54 8.20 26.09
N ILE A 107 11.59 7.29 26.35
CA ILE A 107 11.59 6.48 27.57
C ILE A 107 12.81 5.57 27.61
N SER A 108 13.13 4.88 26.50
CA SER A 108 14.27 3.97 26.41
C SER A 108 15.60 4.69 26.62
N ILE A 109 15.80 5.84 25.98
CA ILE A 109 16.99 6.68 26.15
C ILE A 109 17.09 7.15 27.60
N SER A 110 15.99 7.66 28.18
CA SER A 110 15.97 8.15 29.56
C SER A 110 16.32 7.05 30.55
N HIS A 111 15.77 5.85 30.37
CA HIS A 111 16.06 4.70 31.21
C HIS A 111 17.54 4.31 31.10
N THR A 112 18.07 4.22 29.89
CA THR A 112 19.48 3.89 29.62
C THR A 112 20.44 4.92 30.23
N ILE A 113 20.11 6.20 30.18
CA ILE A 113 20.91 7.25 30.83
C ILE A 113 20.89 7.09 32.36
N LYS A 114 19.70 6.85 32.95
CA LYS A 114 19.58 6.65 34.41
C LYS A 114 20.34 5.42 34.88
N THR A 115 20.27 4.30 34.17
CA THR A 115 21.00 3.08 34.53
C THR A 115 22.50 3.25 34.41
N LYS A 116 22.99 3.90 33.35
CA LYS A 116 24.42 4.21 33.20
C LYS A 116 24.95 5.12 34.31
N ARG A 117 24.19 6.15 34.71
CA ARG A 117 24.57 7.03 35.84
C ARG A 117 24.74 6.26 37.14
N ARG A 118 23.78 5.38 37.48
CA ARG A 118 23.86 4.53 38.68
C ARG A 118 25.06 3.58 38.66
N GLN A 119 25.38 3.00 37.49
CA GLN A 119 26.55 2.14 37.36
C GLN A 119 27.87 2.89 37.55
N ALA A 120 27.98 4.14 37.08
CA ALA A 120 29.17 4.96 37.28
C ALA A 120 29.38 5.30 38.77
N GLU A 121 28.31 5.65 39.50
CA GLU A 121 28.37 5.90 40.94
C GLU A 121 28.80 4.67 41.73
N LEU A 122 28.28 3.48 41.38
CA LEU A 122 28.67 2.23 42.05
C LEU A 122 30.15 1.89 41.82
N ARG A 123 30.65 2.05 40.58
CA ARG A 123 32.08 1.84 40.27
C ARG A 123 32.98 2.80 41.04
N LEU A 124 32.55 4.05 41.21
CA LEU A 124 33.30 5.03 42.00
C LEU A 124 33.40 4.58 43.47
N ARG A 125 32.28 4.16 44.07
CA ARG A 125 32.26 3.66 45.45
C ARG A 125 33.12 2.41 45.64
N GLU A 126 33.08 1.47 44.68
CA GLU A 126 33.92 0.27 44.72
C GLU A 126 35.41 0.63 44.65
N ALA A 127 35.78 1.61 43.82
CA ALA A 127 37.15 2.12 43.75
C ALA A 127 37.58 2.80 45.06
N GLU A 128 36.73 3.64 45.67
CA GLU A 128 37.01 4.28 46.97
C GLU A 128 37.22 3.24 48.09
N VAL A 129 36.40 2.19 48.13
CA VAL A 129 36.55 1.08 49.09
C VAL A 129 37.84 0.30 48.86
N GLN A 130 38.22 0.07 47.60
CA GLN A 130 39.46 -0.60 47.23
C GLN A 130 40.68 0.20 47.70
N GLU A 131 40.73 1.50 47.40
CA GLU A 131 41.81 2.40 47.84
C GLU A 131 41.91 2.47 49.37
N ALA A 132 40.78 2.52 50.08
CA ALA A 132 40.77 2.51 51.54
C ALA A 132 41.35 1.21 52.12
N ARG A 133 41.06 0.05 51.51
CA ARG A 133 41.64 -1.24 51.89
C ARG A 133 43.14 -1.27 51.68
N GLU A 134 43.62 -0.77 50.54
CA GLU A 134 45.05 -0.72 50.23
C GLU A 134 45.82 0.16 51.22
N ARG A 135 45.26 1.32 51.61
CA ARG A 135 45.86 2.19 52.65
C ARG A 135 45.99 1.48 54.00
N LEU A 136 44.99 0.70 54.41
CA LEU A 136 45.03 -0.05 55.67
C LEU A 136 46.12 -1.14 55.66
N ILE A 137 46.37 -1.76 54.50
CA ILE A 137 47.41 -2.78 54.35
C ILE A 137 48.81 -2.14 54.42
N LEU A 138 48.99 -0.96 53.84
CA LEU A 138 50.27 -0.23 53.83
C LEU A 138 50.68 0.34 55.20
N HIS A 139 49.74 0.54 56.12
CA HIS A 139 49.98 1.09 57.47
C HIS A 139 50.10 0.02 58.57
N ARG A 140 50.09 -1.26 58.22
CA ARG A 140 50.36 -2.38 59.12
C ARG A 140 51.77 -2.92 58.88
#